data_AF-A0A353LWJ9-F1
#
_entry.id   AF-A0A353LWJ9-F1
#
_cell.length_a   1.000
_cell.length_b   1.000
_cell.length_c   1.000
_cell.angle_alpha   90.00
_cell.angle_beta   90.00
_cell.angle_gamma   90.00
#
_symmetry.space_group_name_H-M   'P 1'
#
loop_
_entity.id
_entity.type
_entity.pdbx_description
1 polymer ?
#
loop_
_entity_poly.entity_id
_entity_poly.type
_entity_poly.pdbx_seq_one_letter_code
_entity_poly.pdbx_strand_id
1 'polypeptide(L)'
;MSYVEVKLREWEELLPEKDSPLFQRFVDDPASKILVEELNGRGIINVSELRSGLKIVTNSHVGSVQIGDIQLSVAPKIEGMPLSVQKEY
;
A
#
# COMPACT_ATOMS: atom_id res chain seq x y z
N MET A 1 -8.74 -3.03 18.81
CA MET A 1 -9.00 -3.18 17.36
C MET A 1 -7.72 -3.70 16.75
N SER A 2 -7.75 -4.88 16.15
CA SER A 2 -6.55 -5.58 15.66
C SER A 2 -6.43 -5.35 14.16
N TYR A 3 -5.49 -4.49 13.75
CA TYR A 3 -5.13 -4.31 12.35
C TYR A 3 -4.00 -5.27 11.97
N VAL A 4 -3.83 -5.50 10.68
CA VAL A 4 -2.68 -6.23 10.13
C VAL A 4 -1.65 -5.24 9.64
N GLU A 5 -0.44 -5.33 10.18
CA GLU A 5 0.70 -4.61 9.64
C GLU A 5 1.29 -5.34 8.43
N VAL A 6 1.34 -4.65 7.30
CA VAL A 6 2.03 -5.07 6.10
C VAL A 6 3.18 -4.11 5.87
N LYS A 7 4.41 -4.63 5.87
CA LYS A 7 5.61 -3.83 5.60
C LYS A 7 6.13 -4.22 4.23
N LEU A 8 6.14 -3.27 3.32
CA LEU A 8 6.68 -3.41 1.97
C LEU A 8 7.75 -2.34 1.75
N ARG A 9 8.68 -2.59 0.85
CA ARG A 9 9.61 -1.57 0.36
C ARG A 9 9.12 -1.02 -0.96
N GLU A 10 9.80 -0.01 -1.46
CA GLU A 10 9.61 0.46 -2.83
C GLU A 10 9.81 -0.67 -3.84
N TRP A 11 8.87 -0.77 -4.79
CA TRP A 11 8.93 -1.71 -5.92
C TRP A 11 8.80 -3.16 -5.45
N GLU A 12 8.02 -3.37 -4.40
CA GLU A 12 7.62 -4.69 -3.93
C GLU A 12 6.15 -4.94 -4.22
N GLU A 13 5.80 -6.21 -4.38
CA GLU A 13 4.41 -6.62 -4.47
C GLU A 13 4.10 -7.67 -3.41
N LEU A 14 2.91 -7.57 -2.85
CA LEU A 14 2.34 -8.57 -1.96
C LEU A 14 1.08 -9.13 -2.58
N LEU A 15 1.12 -10.44 -2.82
CA LEU A 15 0.02 -11.20 -3.35
C LEU A 15 -0.82 -11.78 -2.19
N PRO A 16 -2.15 -11.95 -2.39
CA PRO A 16 -3.00 -12.65 -1.44
C PRO A 16 -2.81 -14.17 -1.60
N GLU A 17 -1.65 -14.67 -1.16
CA GLU A 17 -1.33 -16.09 -1.07
C GLU A 17 -1.70 -16.65 0.31
N LYS A 18 -1.83 -17.97 0.49
CA LYS A 18 -2.31 -18.56 1.76
C LYS A 18 -1.53 -18.15 3.01
N ASP A 19 -0.24 -17.85 2.88
CA ASP A 19 0.64 -17.39 3.97
C ASP A 19 0.67 -15.87 4.10
N SER A 20 0.00 -15.15 3.19
CA SER A 20 -0.09 -13.70 3.18
C SER A 20 -1.23 -13.22 4.07
N PRO A 21 -1.02 -12.17 4.87
CA PRO A 21 -2.08 -11.62 5.70
C PRO A 21 -3.13 -10.83 4.89
N LEU A 22 -2.96 -10.75 3.57
CA LEU A 22 -3.93 -10.21 2.61
C LEU A 22 -4.87 -11.29 2.02
N PHE A 23 -4.65 -12.56 2.34
CA PHE A 23 -5.52 -13.65 1.89
C PHE A 23 -6.92 -13.52 2.48
N GLN A 24 -7.94 -13.66 1.63
CA GLN A 24 -9.36 -13.49 1.97
C GLN A 24 -9.70 -12.15 2.65
N ARG A 25 -8.89 -11.12 2.42
CA ARG A 25 -9.15 -9.73 2.84
C ARG A 25 -9.67 -8.92 1.67
N PHE A 26 -10.62 -8.03 1.96
CA PHE A 26 -11.30 -7.17 0.98
C PHE A 26 -11.52 -5.79 1.60
N VAL A 27 -11.58 -4.76 0.77
CA VAL A 27 -11.84 -3.38 1.21
C VAL A 27 -13.33 -3.12 1.11
N ASP A 28 -14.05 -3.26 2.22
CA ASP A 28 -15.50 -3.01 2.26
C ASP A 28 -15.84 -1.55 2.61
N ASP A 29 -14.93 -0.86 3.31
CA ASP A 29 -15.13 0.51 3.78
C ASP A 29 -15.05 1.56 2.66
N PRO A 30 -16.04 2.45 2.52
CA PRO A 30 -16.07 3.45 1.45
C PRO A 30 -14.93 4.48 1.53
N ALA A 31 -14.48 4.86 2.73
CA ALA A 31 -13.34 5.78 2.87
C ALA A 31 -12.04 5.12 2.38
N SER A 32 -11.87 3.84 2.69
CA SER A 32 -10.74 3.02 2.25
C SER A 32 -10.74 2.81 0.73
N LYS A 33 -11.92 2.67 0.10
CA LYS A 33 -12.04 2.62 -1.37
C LYS A 33 -11.58 3.92 -2.03
N ILE A 34 -12.04 5.07 -1.53
CA ILE A 34 -11.62 6.38 -2.05
C ILE A 34 -10.11 6.55 -1.92
N LEU A 35 -9.55 6.17 -0.77
CA LEU A 35 -8.11 6.23 -0.54
C LEU A 35 -7.33 5.31 -1.49
N VAL A 36 -7.83 4.10 -1.75
CA VAL A 36 -7.25 3.19 -2.75
C VAL A 36 -7.28 3.80 -4.14
N GLU A 37 -8.40 4.41 -4.56
CA GLU A 37 -8.50 5.07 -5.86
C GLU A 37 -7.52 6.25 -5.99
N GLU A 38 -7.39 7.08 -4.95
CA GLU A 38 -6.41 8.18 -4.91
C GLU A 38 -4.97 7.68 -5.01
N LEU A 39 -4.61 6.62 -4.28
CA LEU A 39 -3.26 6.03 -4.32
C LEU A 39 -2.95 5.41 -5.68
N ASN A 40 -3.90 4.68 -6.25
CA ASN A 40 -3.80 4.08 -7.57
C ASN A 40 -3.66 5.17 -8.65
N GLY A 41 -4.47 6.23 -8.56
CA GLY A 41 -4.45 7.37 -9.49
C GLY A 41 -3.13 8.15 -9.47
N ARG A 42 -2.47 8.20 -8.32
CA ARG A 42 -1.12 8.80 -8.19
C ARG A 42 0.00 7.87 -8.68
N GLY A 43 -0.29 6.60 -8.94
CA GLY A 43 0.69 5.60 -9.37
C GLY A 43 1.69 5.19 -8.29
N ILE A 44 1.48 5.59 -7.03
CA ILE A 44 2.45 5.37 -5.94
C ILE A 44 2.27 3.99 -5.31
N ILE A 45 1.02 3.59 -5.05
CA ILE A 45 0.65 2.24 -4.63
C ILE A 45 -0.49 1.81 -5.55
N ASN A 46 -0.43 0.57 -6.01
CA ASN A 46 -1.51 -0.07 -6.73
C ASN A 46 -2.15 -1.15 -5.84
N VAL A 47 -3.37 -0.91 -5.38
CA VAL A 47 -4.17 -1.87 -4.62
C VAL A 47 -5.26 -2.41 -5.52
N SER A 48 -5.38 -3.74 -5.59
CA SER A 48 -6.36 -4.43 -6.42
C SER A 48 -6.98 -5.60 -5.69
N GLU A 49 -8.30 -5.69 -5.72
CA GLU A 49 -9.04 -6.82 -5.15
C GLU A 49 -9.04 -8.00 -6.13
N LEU A 50 -8.51 -9.14 -5.70
CA LEU A 50 -8.51 -10.40 -6.43
C LEU A 50 -9.49 -11.39 -5.78
N ARG A 51 -9.87 -12.45 -6.51
CA ARG A 51 -10.70 -13.54 -5.98
C ARG A 51 -10.15 -14.12 -4.66
N SER A 52 -8.83 -14.14 -4.52
CA SER A 52 -8.12 -14.72 -3.37
C SER A 52 -7.93 -13.73 -2.20
N GLY A 53 -8.22 -12.44 -2.39
CA GLY A 53 -7.99 -11.38 -1.41
C GLY A 53 -7.37 -10.12 -2.03
N LEU A 54 -6.66 -9.33 -1.23
CA LEU A 54 -6.06 -8.07 -1.67
C LEU A 54 -4.65 -8.26 -2.26
N LYS A 55 -4.41 -7.68 -3.44
CA LYS A 55 -3.08 -7.48 -4.01
C LYS A 55 -2.64 -6.04 -3.77
N ILE A 56 -1.41 -5.87 -3.29
CA ILE A 56 -0.79 -4.55 -3.08
C ILE A 56 0.53 -4.53 -3.84
N VAL A 57 0.74 -3.50 -4.65
CA VAL A 57 2.00 -3.25 -5.37
C VAL A 57 2.47 -1.86 -5.00
N THR A 58 3.70 -1.70 -4.56
CA THR A 58 4.29 -0.41 -4.21
C THR A 58 5.22 0.04 -5.34
N ASN A 59 5.09 1.28 -5.79
CA ASN A 59 5.99 1.87 -6.80
C ASN A 59 6.86 2.97 -6.20
N SER A 60 6.39 3.71 -5.19
CA SER A 60 7.19 4.75 -4.52
C SER A 60 6.97 4.77 -3.02
N HIS A 61 7.89 5.39 -2.29
CA HIS A 61 7.79 5.58 -0.85
C HIS A 61 6.65 6.54 -0.49
N VAL A 62 5.77 6.11 0.42
CA VAL A 62 4.62 6.89 0.94
C VAL A 62 4.52 6.92 2.46
N GLY A 63 5.44 6.25 3.16
CA GLY A 63 5.37 6.13 4.62
C GLY A 63 4.33 5.08 5.04
N SER A 64 3.45 5.42 5.98
CA SER A 64 2.44 4.49 6.51
C SER A 64 1.03 4.95 6.16
N VAL A 65 0.24 4.07 5.57
CA VAL A 65 -1.15 4.30 5.19
C VAL A 65 -2.04 3.22 5.79
N GLN A 66 -3.20 3.62 6.28
CA GLN A 66 -4.20 2.71 6.80
C GLN A 66 -5.32 2.54 5.76
N ILE A 67 -5.57 1.30 5.36
CA ILE A 67 -6.62 0.89 4.42
C ILE A 67 -7.52 -0.09 5.18
N GLY A 68 -8.62 0.40 5.74
CA GLY A 68 -9.49 -0.36 6.63
C GLY A 68 -8.70 -0.94 7.82
N ASP A 69 -8.66 -2.27 7.90
CA ASP A 69 -7.94 -3.04 8.93
C ASP A 69 -6.47 -3.38 8.54
N ILE A 70 -5.95 -2.82 7.44
CA ILE A 70 -4.59 -3.05 6.98
C ILE A 70 -3.77 -1.78 7.17
N GLN A 71 -2.71 -1.88 7.96
CA GLN A 71 -1.70 -0.85 8.09
C GLN A 71 -0.54 -1.17 7.16
N LEU A 72 -0.49 -0.48 6.02
CA LEU A 72 0.56 -0.63 5.02
C LEU A 72 1.67 0.39 5.28
N SER A 73 2.88 -0.09 5.56
CA SER A 73 4.08 0.73 5.65
C SER A 73 4.99 0.46 4.46
N VAL A 74 5.23 1.48 3.64
CA VAL A 74 6.16 1.44 2.52
C VAL A 74 7.46 2.11 2.92
N ALA A 75 8.51 1.33 3.14
CA ALA A 75 9.85 1.83 3.42
C ALA A 75 10.60 2.15 2.11
N PRO A 76 11.47 3.19 2.09
CA PRO A 76 12.29 3.46 0.94
C PRO A 76 13.28 2.30 0.69
N LYS A 77 13.56 1.97 -0.57
CA LYS A 77 14.56 0.92 -0.89
C LYS A 77 15.99 1.35 -0.58
N ILE A 78 16.22 2.66 -0.53
CA ILE A 78 17.52 3.29 -0.29
C ILE A 78 17.43 4.15 0.97
N GLU A 79 17.99 3.66 2.07
CA GLU A 79 18.25 4.48 3.27
C GLU A 79 19.39 5.46 2.96
N GLY A 80 19.11 6.59 2.29
CA GLY A 80 20.23 7.50 2.00
C GLY A 80 20.04 8.75 1.17
N MET A 81 18.88 9.04 0.57
CA MET A 81 18.71 10.35 -0.09
C MET A 81 17.30 10.89 0.14
N PRO A 82 17.14 12.01 0.88
CA PRO A 82 15.89 12.75 0.82
C PRO A 82 15.69 13.16 -0.64
N LEU A 83 14.60 12.71 -1.25
CA LEU A 83 14.15 13.23 -2.53
C LEU A 83 13.89 14.71 -2.31
N SER A 84 14.85 15.56 -2.68
CA SER A 84 14.63 17.00 -2.77
C SER A 84 13.52 17.20 -3.78
N VAL A 85 12.29 17.39 -3.28
CA VAL A 85 11.25 18.07 -4.03
C VAL A 85 11.83 19.43 -4.39
N GLN A 86 12.37 19.55 -5.61
CA GLN A 86 12.68 20.86 -6.18
C GLN A 86 11.34 21.56 -6.37
N LYS A 87 10.92 22.32 -5.36
CA LYS A 87 9.95 23.40 -5.56
C LYS A 87 10.69 24.46 -6.36
N GLU A 88 10.45 24.50 -7.66
CA GLU A 88 10.70 25.70 -8.44
C GLU A 88 9.68 26.75 -7.98
N TYR A 89 10.14 27.82 -7.31
CA TYR A 89 9.53 29.16 -7.27
C TYR A 89 10.56 30.19 -6.82
#